data_AF-A0A975HR04-F1
#
_entry.id   AF-A0A975HR04-F1
#
_cell.length_a   1.000
_cell.length_b   1.000
_cell.length_c   1.000
_cell.angle_alpha   90.00
_cell.angle_beta   90.00
_cell.angle_gamma   90.00
#
_symmetry.space_group_name_H-M   'P 1'
#
loop_
_entity.id
_entity.type
_entity.pdbx_description
1 polymer ?
#
loop_
_entity_poly.entity_id
_entity_poly.type
_entity_poly.pdbx_seq_one_letter_code
_entity_poly.pdbx_strand_id
1 'polypeptide(L)'
;MAHRPSLFLRLAIVMALGLGVASCESLEKLNPFEEKKPPLPGERKPVFPNGVPGVTYTGPVAQPANSNVDPTALQPQQQPGGTNQRN
;
A
#
# COMPACT_ATOMS: atom_id res chain seq x y z
N MET A 1 25.37 35.83 28.01
CA MET A 1 26.28 34.78 27.50
C MET A 1 25.48 33.77 26.69
N ALA A 2 25.50 33.88 25.36
CA ALA A 2 24.78 32.94 24.48
C ALA A 2 25.57 31.62 24.37
N HIS A 3 25.00 30.53 24.89
CA HIS A 3 25.61 29.20 24.78
C HIS A 3 25.34 28.66 23.38
N ARG A 4 26.40 28.57 22.56
CA ARG A 4 26.31 27.95 21.24
C ARG A 4 26.25 26.44 21.43
N PRO A 5 25.14 25.77 21.07
CA PRO A 5 25.05 24.33 21.23
C PRO A 5 26.11 23.66 20.37
N SER A 6 26.81 22.67 20.95
CA SER A 6 27.87 21.94 20.27
C SER A 6 27.32 21.17 19.07
N LEU A 7 28.17 20.95 18.06
CA LEU A 7 27.81 20.15 16.89
C LEU A 7 27.29 18.76 17.29
N PHE A 8 27.90 18.16 18.32
CA PHE A 8 27.46 16.87 18.86
C PHE A 8 26.05 16.90 19.44
N LEU A 9 25.67 17.96 20.16
CA LEU A 9 24.32 18.09 20.70
C LEU A 9 23.28 18.23 19.57
N ARG A 10 23.61 18.99 18.52
CA ARG A 10 22.75 19.11 17.34
C ARG A 10 22.61 17.79 16.60
N LEU A 11 23.72 17.07 16.42
CA LEU A 11 23.73 15.76 15.78
C LEU A 11 22.89 14.75 16.57
N ALA A 12 23.01 14.74 17.90
CA ALA A 12 22.22 13.87 18.76
C ALA A 12 20.71 14.13 18.64
N ILE A 13 20.30 15.40 18.58
CA ILE A 13 18.89 15.78 18.40
C ILE A 13 18.37 15.36 17.03
N VAL A 14 19.14 15.59 15.96
CA VAL A 14 18.76 15.19 14.60
C VAL A 14 18.65 13.67 14.49
N MET A 15 19.57 12.92 15.09
CA MET A 15 19.48 11.47 15.14
C MET A 15 18.26 11.01 15.92
N ALA A 16 18.01 11.54 17.12
CA ALA A 16 16.85 11.16 17.94
C ALA A 16 15.52 11.38 17.20
N LEU A 17 15.38 12.53 16.52
CA LEU A 17 14.19 12.83 15.72
C LEU A 17 14.09 11.96 14.47
N GLY A 18 15.21 11.70 13.79
CA GLY A 18 15.28 10.83 12.60
C GLY A 18 14.90 9.38 12.90
N LEU A 19 15.36 8.83 14.02
CA LEU A 19 14.97 7.49 14.47
C LEU A 19 13.48 7.43 14.88
N GLY A 20 12.96 8.50 15.51
CA GLY A 20 11.55 8.59 15.86
C GLY A 20 10.62 8.50 14.65
N VAL A 21 10.88 9.26 13.59
CA VAL A 21 10.02 9.25 12.39
C VAL A 21 10.12 7.95 11.57
N ALA A 22 11.28 7.28 11.59
CA ALA A 22 11.44 5.98 10.94
C ALA A 22 10.72 4.83 11.68
N SER A 23 10.30 5.06 12.94
CA SER A 23 9.71 4.03 13.81
C SER A 23 8.19 3.95 13.80
N CYS A 24 7.49 4.85 13.08
CA CYS A 24 6.01 4.88 13.09
C CYS A 24 5.34 3.57 12.62
N GLU A 25 5.93 2.83 11.67
CA GLU A 25 5.42 1.50 11.26
C GLU A 25 5.75 0.39 12.26
N SER A 26 6.83 0.54 13.05
CA SER A 26 7.23 -0.47 14.04
C SER A 26 6.46 -0.35 15.36
N LEU A 27 5.84 0.80 15.63
CA LEU A 27 5.06 1.01 16.86
C LEU A 27 3.79 0.15 16.89
N GLU A 28 3.16 -0.07 15.73
CA GLU A 28 1.99 -0.96 15.60
C GLU A 28 2.40 -2.42 15.82
N LYS A 29 3.57 -2.84 15.32
CA LYS A 29 4.16 -4.18 15.55
C LYS A 29 4.56 -4.44 17.01
N LEU A 30 4.77 -3.39 17.79
CA LEU A 30 5.16 -3.44 19.20
C LEU A 30 3.97 -3.35 20.16
N ASN A 31 2.74 -3.50 19.67
CA ASN A 31 1.57 -3.51 20.53
C ASN A 31 1.55 -4.77 21.41
N PRO A 32 1.79 -4.66 22.74
CA PRO A 32 1.85 -5.81 23.64
C PRO A 32 0.45 -6.39 23.94
N PHE A 33 -0.61 -5.74 23.47
CA PHE A 33 -2.00 -6.16 23.58
C PHE A 33 -2.57 -6.69 22.27
N GLU A 34 -1.78 -6.73 21.19
CA GLU A 34 -2.23 -7.27 19.91
C GLU A 34 -2.10 -8.79 19.92
N GLU A 35 -3.23 -9.47 19.95
CA GLU A 35 -3.27 -10.90 19.71
C GLU A 35 -2.86 -11.18 18.25
N LYS A 36 -1.72 -11.86 18.08
CA LYS A 36 -1.28 -12.30 16.75
C LYS A 36 -2.31 -13.25 16.17
N LYS A 37 -3.04 -12.79 15.16
CA LYS A 37 -3.96 -13.63 14.39
C LYS A 37 -3.14 -14.73 13.71
N PRO A 38 -3.50 -16.02 13.88
CA PRO A 38 -2.82 -17.08 13.17
C PRO A 38 -2.94 -16.85 11.65
N PRO A 39 -1.89 -17.18 10.88
CA PRO A 39 -2.02 -17.17 9.42
C PRO A 39 -3.20 -18.05 9.03
N LEU A 40 -4.03 -17.60 8.08
CA LEU A 40 -5.15 -18.41 7.62
C LEU A 40 -4.60 -19.75 7.10
N PRO A 41 -5.19 -20.89 7.48
CA PRO A 41 -4.74 -22.18 6.99
C PRO A 41 -4.98 -22.29 5.48
N GLY A 42 -4.05 -22.94 4.78
CA GLY A 42 -4.15 -23.24 3.35
C GLY A 42 -3.37 -22.30 2.44
N GLU A 43 -3.09 -22.78 1.22
CA GLU A 43 -2.38 -22.00 0.20
C GLU A 43 -3.35 -21.05 -0.51
N ARG A 44 -2.99 -19.77 -0.60
CA ARG A 44 -3.74 -18.77 -1.36
C ARG A 44 -3.50 -18.99 -2.85
N LYS A 45 -4.30 -19.86 -3.46
CA LYS A 45 -4.31 -20.08 -4.92
C LYS A 45 -5.44 -19.29 -5.57
N PRO A 46 -5.25 -18.80 -6.81
CA PRO A 46 -6.37 -18.25 -7.57
C PRO A 46 -7.45 -19.34 -7.71
N VAL A 47 -8.67 -19.01 -7.31
CA VAL A 47 -9.83 -19.92 -7.42
C VAL A 47 -10.11 -20.27 -8.89
N PHE A 48 -9.71 -19.37 -9.81
CA PHE A 48 -9.83 -19.53 -11.25
C PHE A 48 -8.46 -19.32 -11.92
N PRO A 49 -7.61 -20.36 -12.01
CA PRO A 49 -6.25 -20.24 -12.55
C PRO A 49 -6.22 -19.77 -14.01
N ASN A 50 -7.25 -20.12 -14.79
CA ASN A 50 -7.37 -19.80 -16.20
C ASN A 50 -8.35 -18.64 -16.48
N GLY A 51 -8.72 -17.87 -15.46
CA GLY A 51 -9.74 -16.81 -15.55
C GLY A 51 -11.15 -17.29 -15.22
N VAL A 52 -12.03 -16.34 -14.90
CA VAL A 52 -13.42 -16.62 -14.50
C VAL A 52 -14.21 -17.12 -15.72
N PRO A 53 -14.89 -18.28 -15.63
CA PRO A 53 -15.72 -18.79 -16.73
C PRO A 53 -16.76 -17.75 -17.18
N GLY A 54 -16.83 -17.49 -18.48
CA GLY A 54 -17.78 -16.53 -19.07
C GLY A 54 -17.34 -15.07 -19.05
N VAL A 55 -16.17 -14.75 -18.46
CA VAL A 55 -15.60 -13.40 -18.50
C VAL A 55 -14.56 -13.32 -19.60
N THR A 56 -14.81 -12.46 -20.59
CA THR A 56 -13.85 -12.12 -21.63
C THR A 56 -13.09 -10.87 -21.19
N TYR A 57 -11.79 -10.99 -20.91
CA TYR A 57 -10.96 -9.86 -20.45
C TYR A 57 -10.39 -9.01 -21.59
N THR A 58 -10.49 -9.49 -22.84
CA THR A 58 -9.94 -8.84 -24.03
C THR A 58 -11.00 -8.09 -24.85
N GLY A 59 -12.25 -8.07 -24.40
CA GLY A 59 -13.35 -7.38 -25.05
C GLY A 59 -13.66 -6.02 -24.38
N PRO A 60 -14.32 -5.10 -25.10
CA PRO A 60 -14.90 -3.91 -24.47
C PRO A 60 -15.81 -4.34 -23.32
N VAL A 61 -15.62 -3.75 -22.14
CA VAL A 61 -16.49 -4.02 -20.99
C VAL A 61 -17.90 -3.63 -21.37
N ALA A 62 -18.81 -4.61 -21.42
CA ALA A 62 -20.21 -4.37 -21.70
C ALA A 62 -20.77 -3.40 -20.65
N GLN A 63 -21.12 -2.19 -21.09
CA GLN A 63 -21.78 -1.22 -20.24
C GLN A 63 -23.21 -1.71 -19.95
N PRO A 64 -23.73 -1.53 -18.73
CA PRO A 64 -25.12 -1.85 -18.44
C PRO A 64 -26.05 -0.98 -19.30
N ALA A 65 -27.25 -1.48 -19.62
CA ALA A 65 -28.17 -0.85 -20.57
C ALA A 65 -28.63 0.58 -20.18
N ASN A 66 -28.43 0.96 -18.92
CA ASN A 66 -28.71 2.30 -18.40
C ASN A 66 -27.48 3.23 -18.38
N SER A 67 -26.35 2.82 -18.94
CA SER A 67 -25.14 3.65 -19.00
C SER A 67 -25.20 4.62 -20.18
N ASN A 68 -25.02 5.91 -19.92
CA ASN A 68 -24.93 6.96 -20.95
C ASN A 68 -23.46 7.26 -21.36
N VAL A 69 -22.54 6.31 -21.11
CA VAL A 69 -21.11 6.50 -21.37
C VAL A 69 -20.76 5.92 -22.74
N ASP A 70 -20.17 6.76 -23.61
CA ASP A 70 -19.57 6.30 -24.86
C ASP A 70 -18.30 5.47 -24.55
N PRO A 71 -18.25 4.17 -24.88
CA PRO A 71 -17.11 3.30 -24.60
C PRO A 71 -15.84 3.71 -25.36
N THR A 72 -15.96 4.53 -26.41
CA THR A 72 -14.83 5.07 -27.19
C THR A 72 -14.15 6.25 -26.50
N ALA A 73 -14.82 6.90 -25.54
CA ALA A 73 -14.28 7.99 -24.75
C ALA A 73 -13.47 7.51 -23.53
N LEU A 74 -13.57 6.23 -23.17
CA LEU A 74 -12.79 5.59 -22.11
C LEU A 74 -11.41 5.21 -22.63
N GLN A 75 -10.55 6.20 -22.90
CA GLN A 75 -9.11 5.95 -22.96
C GLN A 75 -8.69 5.40 -21.59
N PRO A 76 -7.90 4.32 -21.53
CA PRO A 76 -7.40 3.82 -20.26
C PRO A 76 -6.53 4.90 -19.61
N GLN A 77 -7.10 5.63 -18.65
CA GLN A 77 -6.30 6.32 -17.64
C GLN A 77 -5.55 5.21 -16.91
N GLN A 78 -4.31 4.99 -17.32
CA GLN A 78 -3.34 4.20 -16.59
C GLN A 78 -3.17 4.89 -15.24
N GLN A 79 -4.00 4.50 -14.26
CA GLN A 79 -3.70 4.75 -12.87
C GLN A 79 -2.36 4.05 -12.64
N PRO A 80 -1.27 4.77 -12.27
CA PRO A 80 -0.04 4.11 -11.89
C PRO A 80 -0.39 3.25 -10.69
N GLY A 81 -0.41 1.93 -10.92
CA GLY A 81 -0.58 0.96 -9.87
C GLY A 81 0.50 1.24 -8.84
N GLY A 82 0.08 1.71 -7.66
CA GLY A 82 0.95 1.88 -6.51
C GLY A 82 1.60 0.53 -6.24
N THR A 83 2.85 0.43 -6.66
CA THR A 83 3.72 -0.69 -6.37
C THR A 83 3.82 -0.77 -4.86
N ASN A 84 3.11 -1.73 -4.28
CA ASN A 84 3.43 -2.29 -2.97
C ASN A 84 4.84 -2.89 -3.06
N GLN A 85 5.83 -2.02 -2.92
CA GLN A 85 7.24 -2.34 -2.67
C GLN A 85 7.46 -2.03 -1.20
N ARG A 86 7.09 -2.97 -0.34
CA ARG A 86 7.52 -2.99 1.06
C ARG A 86 8.57 -4.09 1.16
N ASN A 87 9.83 -3.65 1.09
CA ASN A 87 11.03 -4.44 1.41
C ASN A 87 11.03 -4.82 2.88
#